data_AF-A0A2I1GMQ1-F1
#
_entry.id   AF-A0A2I1GMQ1-F1
#
_cell.length_a   1.000
_cell.length_b   1.000
_cell.length_c   1.000
_cell.angle_alpha   90.00
_cell.angle_beta   90.00
_cell.angle_gamma   90.00
#
_symmetry.space_group_name_H-M   'P 1'
#
loop_
_entity.id
_entity.type
_entity.pdbx_description
1 polymer ?
#
loop_
_entity_poly.entity_id
_entity_poly.type
_entity_poly.pdbx_seq_one_letter_code
_entity_poly.pdbx_strand_id
1 'polypeptide(L)'
;MTFAPVIEAYSVGVDLDMYAGACRIWIENLNSTRIAGDGKGDYHACDGSDGNHELIDFPDQEYYVVAKLHFTTRKQKVRGPFNENTCFRIHGNYSKFHFDQFVCNP
;
A
#
# COMPACT_ATOMS: atom_id res chain seq x y z
N MET A 1 35.69 7.54 9.97
CA MET A 1 34.29 7.21 10.27
C MET A 1 33.50 7.47 9.00
N THR A 2 33.19 6.41 8.26
CA THR A 2 32.42 6.48 7.02
C THR A 2 30.96 6.69 7.41
N PHE A 3 30.46 7.91 7.26
CA PHE A 3 29.03 8.19 7.37
C PHE A 3 28.38 7.62 6.11
N ALA A 4 27.82 6.41 6.20
CA ALA A 4 26.82 6.01 5.24
C ALA A 4 25.67 7.03 5.37
N PRO A 5 25.18 7.63 4.27
CA PRO A 5 23.97 8.45 4.36
C PRO A 5 22.87 7.54 4.93
N VAL A 6 22.24 7.97 6.03
CA VAL A 6 20.93 7.44 6.39
C VAL A 6 20.05 7.83 5.21
N ILE A 7 19.74 6.86 4.37
CA ILE A 7 18.69 7.03 3.37
C ILE A 7 17.42 7.06 4.21
N GLU A 8 16.88 8.25 4.44
CA GLU A 8 15.55 8.39 5.02
C GLU A 8 14.61 7.61 4.09
N ALA A 9 13.95 6.61 4.63
CA ALA A 9 13.01 5.78 3.89
C ALA A 9 11.68 5.85 4.60
N TYR A 10 10.63 6.18 3.86
CA TYR A 10 9.28 6.03 4.38
C TYR A 10 8.86 4.58 4.23
N SER A 11 8.08 4.13 5.22
CA SER A 11 7.44 2.83 5.19
C SER A 11 5.93 2.99 5.19
N VAL A 12 5.28 2.17 4.37
CA VAL A 12 3.83 2.05 4.35
C VAL A 12 3.45 0.66 4.80
N GLY A 13 2.74 0.57 5.91
CA GLY A 13 2.15 -0.66 6.41
C GLY A 13 0.72 -0.82 5.91
N VAL A 14 0.36 -1.98 5.37
CA VAL A 14 -1.00 -2.27 4.94
C VAL A 14 -1.52 -3.56 5.54
N ASP A 15 -2.54 -3.44 6.39
CA ASP A 15 -3.26 -4.59 6.94
C ASP A 15 -4.18 -5.18 5.86
N LEU A 16 -3.98 -6.46 5.57
CA LEU A 16 -4.70 -7.25 4.58
C LEU A 16 -5.83 -8.02 5.28
N ASP A 17 -7.03 -7.45 5.31
CA ASP A 17 -8.19 -7.99 6.03
C ASP A 17 -9.45 -8.04 5.14
N MET A 18 -9.28 -8.53 3.92
CA MET A 18 -10.40 -8.81 3.04
C MET A 18 -11.05 -10.15 3.37
N TYR A 19 -12.36 -10.27 3.10
CA TYR A 19 -13.08 -11.53 3.25
C TYR A 19 -12.63 -12.61 2.25
N ALA A 20 -12.30 -12.17 1.02
CA ALA A 20 -11.75 -12.99 -0.05
C ALA A 20 -11.34 -12.08 -1.21
N GLY A 21 -10.23 -12.43 -1.87
CA GLY A 21 -9.85 -11.86 -3.15
C GLY A 21 -8.40 -11.42 -3.20
N ALA A 22 -7.90 -11.27 -4.42
CA ALA A 22 -6.58 -10.73 -4.64
C ALA A 22 -6.64 -9.21 -4.78
N CYS A 23 -5.65 -8.51 -4.23
CA CYS A 23 -5.49 -7.09 -4.39
C CYS A 23 -4.07 -6.75 -4.82
N ARG A 24 -3.90 -5.48 -5.16
CA ARG A 24 -2.65 -4.89 -5.58
C ARG A 24 -2.50 -3.56 -4.88
N ILE A 25 -1.39 -3.37 -4.19
CA ILE A 25 -1.04 -2.16 -3.46
C ILE A 25 0.30 -1.67 -3.98
N TRP A 26 0.36 -0.40 -4.38
CA TRP A 26 1.60 0.20 -4.84
C TRP A 26 1.69 1.67 -4.47
N ILE A 27 2.92 2.16 -4.46
CA ILE A 27 3.23 3.52 -4.10
C ILE A 27 3.57 4.29 -5.37
N GLU A 28 2.91 5.42 -5.57
CA GLU A 28 3.18 6.37 -6.64
C GLU A 28 3.80 7.64 -6.08
N ASN A 29 4.68 8.29 -6.85
CA ASN A 29 5.13 9.64 -6.55
C ASN A 29 4.17 10.69 -7.14
N LEU A 30 4.48 11.97 -6.95
CA LEU A 30 3.76 13.12 -7.52
C LEU A 30 3.55 13.08 -9.04
N ASN A 31 4.42 12.37 -9.77
CA ASN A 31 4.31 12.21 -11.22
C ASN A 31 3.44 11.00 -11.62
N SER A 32 2.64 10.45 -10.68
CA SER A 32 1.86 9.22 -10.86
C SER A 32 2.71 8.04 -11.37
N THR A 33 3.99 8.04 -11.01
CA THR A 33 4.92 6.98 -11.39
C THR A 33 5.10 6.04 -10.20
N ARG A 34 4.95 4.74 -10.43
CA ARG A 34 5.17 3.73 -9.39
C ARG A 34 6.63 3.75 -8.95
N ILE A 35 6.84 3.93 -7.65
CA ILE A 35 8.15 3.94 -7.00
C ILE A 35 8.39 2.68 -6.14
N ALA A 36 7.33 2.04 -5.63
CA ALA A 36 7.42 0.82 -4.81
C ALA A 36 6.12 0.01 -4.79
N GLY A 37 6.15 -1.15 -4.13
CA GLY A 37 5.02 -2.09 -4.02
C GLY A 37 4.78 -2.93 -5.27
N ASP A 38 3.59 -3.51 -5.37
CA ASP A 38 3.25 -4.50 -6.39
C ASP A 38 3.42 -4.02 -7.83
N GLY A 39 3.88 -4.92 -8.70
CA GLY A 39 4.00 -4.69 -10.15
C GLY A 39 2.71 -4.82 -10.92
N LYS A 40 2.76 -4.36 -12.18
CA LYS A 40 1.57 -4.28 -13.01
C LYS A 40 1.05 -5.68 -13.32
N GLY A 41 -0.07 -6.04 -12.70
CA GLY A 41 -0.65 -7.38 -12.83
C GLY A 41 -0.23 -8.34 -11.73
N ASP A 42 0.63 -7.91 -10.81
CA ASP A 42 1.00 -8.67 -9.63
C ASP A 42 -0.10 -8.45 -8.60
N TYR A 43 -1.06 -9.36 -8.58
CA TYR A 43 -2.12 -9.39 -7.59
C TYR A 43 -1.83 -10.53 -6.61
N HIS A 44 -1.79 -10.22 -5.33
CA HIS A 44 -1.57 -11.18 -4.24
C HIS A 44 -2.83 -11.33 -3.38
N ALA A 45 -2.94 -12.38 -2.57
CA ALA A 45 -4.11 -12.58 -1.72
C ALA A 45 -4.15 -11.54 -0.59
N CYS A 46 -5.23 -10.77 -0.50
CA CYS A 46 -5.38 -9.72 0.50
C CYS A 46 -6.38 -10.08 1.60
N ASP A 47 -6.67 -11.37 1.71
CA ASP A 47 -7.59 -11.95 2.69
C ASP A 47 -6.87 -12.53 3.92
N GLY A 48 -5.60 -12.18 4.11
CA GLY A 48 -4.76 -12.66 5.19
C GLY A 48 -4.14 -14.04 4.94
N SER A 49 -4.50 -14.73 3.85
CA SER A 49 -3.97 -16.08 3.56
C SER A 49 -2.46 -16.10 3.32
N ASP A 50 -1.91 -15.04 2.71
CA ASP A 50 -0.49 -14.87 2.41
C ASP A 50 0.25 -14.01 3.46
N GLY A 51 -0.45 -13.60 4.52
CA GLY A 51 0.03 -12.65 5.52
C GLY A 51 -1.01 -11.56 5.76
N ASN A 52 -1.15 -11.14 7.02
CA ASN A 52 -2.15 -10.14 7.40
C ASN A 52 -1.63 -8.70 7.28
N HIS A 53 -0.35 -8.52 6.95
CA HIS A 53 0.29 -7.22 6.93
C HIS A 53 1.37 -7.17 5.83
N GLU A 54 1.34 -6.12 5.03
CA GLU A 54 2.31 -5.82 3.98
C GLU A 54 3.09 -4.55 4.36
N LEU A 55 4.42 -4.62 4.34
CA LEU A 55 5.27 -3.45 4.57
C LEU A 55 6.00 -3.10 3.29
N ILE A 56 5.88 -1.84 2.84
CA ILE A 56 6.50 -1.34 1.63
C ILE A 56 7.44 -0.19 2.00
N ASP A 57 8.75 -0.41 1.87
CA ASP A 57 9.79 0.59 2.12
C ASP A 57 10.21 1.29 0.82
N PHE A 58 10.37 2.61 0.86
CA PHE A 58 10.76 3.42 -0.30
C PHE A 58 11.47 4.72 0.11
N PRO A 59 12.17 5.40 -0.82
CA PRO A 59 12.90 6.63 -0.50
C PRO A 59 11.99 7.73 0.03
N ASP A 60 12.53 8.59 0.91
CA ASP A 60 11.88 9.78 1.44
C ASP A 60 11.45 10.76 0.34
N GLN A 61 10.18 10.66 -0.07
CA GLN A 61 9.57 11.58 -1.01
C GLN A 61 8.07 11.63 -0.82
N GLU A 62 7.44 12.70 -1.29
CA GLU A 62 5.98 12.80 -1.27
C GLU A 62 5.36 11.70 -2.14
N TYR A 63 4.44 10.94 -1.54
CA TYR A 63 3.90 9.73 -2.13
C TYR A 63 2.39 9.59 -2.01
N TYR A 64 1.85 8.71 -2.84
CA TYR A 64 0.46 8.29 -2.87
C TYR A 64 0.39 6.77 -2.77
N VAL A 65 -0.53 6.28 -1.95
CA VAL A 65 -0.79 4.85 -1.82
C VAL A 65 -2.00 4.50 -2.66
N VAL A 66 -1.82 3.55 -3.57
CA VAL A 66 -2.86 3.11 -4.48
C VAL A 66 -3.19 1.65 -4.23
N ALA A 67 -4.47 1.39 -3.99
CA ALA A 67 -4.99 0.04 -3.79
C ALA A 67 -6.05 -0.29 -4.85
N LYS A 68 -5.92 -1.47 -5.47
CA LYS A 68 -6.85 -1.98 -6.47
C LYS A 68 -7.11 -3.46 -6.27
N LEU A 69 -8.37 -3.87 -6.33
CA LEU A 69 -8.71 -5.28 -6.30
C LEU A 69 -8.60 -5.94 -7.67
N HIS A 70 -8.31 -7.24 -7.66
CA HIS A 70 -8.39 -8.10 -8.82
C HIS A 70 -9.87 -8.37 -9.17
N PHE A 71 -10.20 -8.49 -10.46
CA PHE A 71 -11.55 -8.74 -10.98
C PHE A 71 -12.67 -7.77 -10.56
N THR A 72 -12.38 -6.64 -9.92
CA THR A 72 -13.39 -5.61 -9.68
C THR A 72 -13.46 -4.63 -10.85
N THR A 73 -14.66 -4.29 -11.29
CA THR A 73 -14.90 -3.13 -12.18
C THR A 73 -14.80 -1.80 -11.44
N ARG A 74 -14.62 -1.83 -10.11
CA ARG A 74 -14.49 -0.63 -9.30
C ARG A 74 -13.16 0.07 -9.53
N LYS A 75 -13.22 1.41 -9.44
CA LYS A 75 -12.04 2.27 -9.54
C LYS A 75 -11.06 1.96 -8.40
N GLN A 76 -9.77 2.03 -8.71
CA GLN A 76 -8.71 2.01 -7.70
C GLN A 76 -8.93 3.13 -6.67
N LYS A 77 -8.51 2.89 -5.43
CA LYS A 77 -8.50 3.91 -4.38
C LYS A 77 -7.10 4.47 -4.27
N VAL A 78 -6.99 5.79 -4.28
CA VAL A 78 -5.73 6.52 -4.10
C VAL A 78 -5.84 7.31 -2.79
N ARG A 79 -4.79 7.29 -1.99
CA ARG A 79 -4.64 8.05 -0.75
C ARG A 79 -3.34 8.85 -0.80
N GLY A 80 -3.38 10.08 -0.30
CA GLY A 80 -2.23 10.98 -0.29
C GLY A 80 -2.62 12.39 -0.73
N PRO A 81 -1.63 13.29 -0.90
CA PRO A 81 -0.19 13.03 -0.70
C PRO A 81 0.18 12.79 0.78
N PHE A 82 1.26 12.05 1.00
CA PHE A 82 1.87 11.81 2.33
C PHE A 82 3.37 12.05 2.28
N ASN A 83 3.94 12.41 3.44
CA ASN A 83 5.36 12.70 3.64
C ASN A 83 5.88 12.14 4.98
N GLU A 84 5.30 11.04 5.43
CA GLU A 84 5.61 10.37 6.69
C GLU A 84 5.31 8.87 6.57
N ASN A 85 5.64 8.07 7.59
CA ASN A 85 5.25 6.67 7.63
C ASN A 85 3.74 6.56 7.88
N THR A 86 3.03 5.78 7.06
CA THR A 86 1.58 5.66 7.18
C THR A 86 1.13 4.21 7.19
N CYS A 87 0.00 3.97 7.86
CA CYS A 87 -0.61 2.65 7.92
C CYS A 87 -2.02 2.69 7.34
N PHE A 88 -2.36 1.68 6.56
CA PHE A 88 -3.67 1.51 5.95
C PHE A 88 -4.22 0.13 6.21
N ARG A 89 -5.54 0.03 6.25
CA ARG A 89 -6.22 -1.26 6.30
C ARG A 89 -7.08 -1.40 5.06
N ILE A 90 -6.86 -2.47 4.32
CA ILE A 90 -7.76 -2.89 3.26
C ILE A 90 -8.72 -3.95 3.82
N HIS A 91 -10.01 -3.67 3.78
CA HIS A 91 -11.03 -4.58 4.30
C HIS A 91 -12.30 -4.57 3.45
N GLY A 92 -13.16 -5.58 3.67
CA GLY A 92 -14.39 -5.78 2.92
C GLY A 92 -14.29 -6.92 1.91
N ASN A 93 -14.89 -6.80 0.74
CA ASN A 93 -14.92 -7.86 -0.28
C ASN A 93 -14.73 -7.32 -1.70
N TYR A 94 -14.60 -8.22 -2.70
CA TYR A 94 -14.41 -7.87 -4.12
C TYR A 94 -15.44 -6.86 -4.68
N SER A 95 -16.65 -6.85 -4.11
CA SER A 95 -17.74 -5.96 -4.50
C SER A 95 -17.79 -4.66 -3.71
N LYS A 96 -17.30 -4.61 -2.47
CA LYS A 96 -17.31 -3.43 -1.60
C LYS A 96 -16.08 -3.50 -0.70
N PHE A 97 -15.01 -2.85 -1.15
CA PHE A 97 -13.79 -2.74 -0.38
C PHE A 97 -13.58 -1.32 0.12
N HIS A 98 -12.92 -1.26 1.26
CA HIS A 98 -12.57 -0.06 1.99
C HIS A 98 -11.04 0.00 2.10
N PHE A 99 -10.53 1.22 2.09
CA PHE A 99 -9.10 1.47 2.18
C PHE A 99 -8.94 2.71 3.05
N ASP A 100 -8.77 2.45 4.33
CA ASP A 100 -8.86 3.44 5.39
C ASP A 100 -7.49 3.58 6.04
N GLN A 101 -7.09 4.83 6.29
CA GLN A 101 -5.87 5.13 7.00
C GLN A 101 -6.12 4.95 8.50
N PHE A 102 -5.15 4.39 9.21
CA PHE A 102 -5.16 4.32 10.67
C PHE A 102 -3.79 4.67 11.23
N VAL A 103 -3.73 4.92 12.53
CA VAL A 103 -2.47 5.26 13.21
C VAL A 103 -1.64 3.99 13.33
N CYS A 104 -0.42 4.00 12.77
CA CYS A 104 0.55 2.93 12.99
C CYS A 104 0.78 2.77 14.50
N ASN A 105 0.30 1.68 15.09
CA ASN A 105 0.55 1.42 16.49
C ASN A 105 1.93 0.75 16.59
N PRO A 106 2.90 1.33 17.32
CA PRO A 106 4.25 0.80 17.45
C PRO A 106 4.32 -0.51 18.23
#